data_AF-A4BIZ6-F1
#
_entry.id   AF-A4BIZ6-F1
#
_cell.length_a   1.000
_cell.length_b   1.000
_cell.length_c   1.000
_cell.angle_alpha   90.00
_cell.angle_beta   90.00
_cell.angle_gamma   90.00
#
_symmetry.space_group_name_H-M   'P 1'
#
loop_
_entity.id
_entity.type
_entity.pdbx_description
1 polymer ?
#
loop_
_entity_poly.entity_id
_entity_poly.type
_entity_poly.pdbx_seq_one_letter_code
_entity_poly.pdbx_strand_id
1 'polypeptide(L)'
;MKKDCLLSVALVLAGCASLPMSDTASEPKSFIQNTIIVEPVRLATSDSCPSAELDVSDRLCNLWQWQTYLQNLYDEPITDARTATTESEVSLQLQQSLQKLHPEQPANVQRVGLEELNGVVKHLEAPVADWFLLIMGQAQQRVDLMNQLSSLRETIITQEQSLENLRAELSTAEQKLDALTEIEQQLGDAP
;
A
#
# COMPACT_ATOMS: atom_id res chain seq x y z
N MET A 1 3.30 -31.32 -57.49
CA MET A 1 4.70 -31.04 -57.11
C MET A 1 4.71 -29.64 -56.48
N LYS A 2 4.34 -29.48 -55.21
CA LYS A 2 5.17 -29.59 -53.99
C LYS A 2 6.47 -28.77 -54.08
N LYS A 3 6.33 -27.46 -53.91
CA LYS A 3 7.26 -26.49 -53.31
C LYS A 3 6.44 -25.20 -53.11
N ASP A 4 6.84 -24.36 -52.18
CA ASP A 4 6.26 -23.02 -51.91
C ASP A 4 5.19 -22.90 -50.81
N CYS A 5 5.26 -23.73 -49.76
CA CYS A 5 4.58 -23.41 -48.50
C CYS A 5 5.33 -23.88 -47.25
N LEU A 6 6.66 -23.77 -47.25
CA LEU A 6 7.51 -24.18 -46.12
C LEU A 6 8.57 -23.12 -45.73
N LEU A 7 8.32 -21.85 -46.04
CA LEU A 7 9.28 -20.76 -45.76
C LEU A 7 8.76 -19.65 -44.84
N SER A 8 7.51 -19.73 -44.36
CA SER A 8 6.93 -18.69 -43.48
C SER A 8 6.71 -19.14 -42.03
N VAL A 9 7.13 -20.36 -41.64
CA VAL A 9 7.02 -20.86 -40.25
C VAL A 9 8.35 -20.79 -39.49
N ALA A 10 9.46 -20.48 -40.17
CA ALA A 10 10.79 -20.46 -39.55
C ALA A 10 11.17 -19.14 -38.83
N LEU A 11 10.26 -18.14 -38.77
CA LEU A 11 10.60 -16.80 -38.24
C LEU A 11 10.03 -16.47 -36.85
N VAL A 12 9.38 -17.43 -36.17
CA VAL A 12 8.82 -17.20 -34.81
C VAL A 12 9.59 -17.94 -33.70
N LEU A 13 10.66 -18.69 -34.02
CA LEU A 13 11.44 -19.45 -33.02
C LEU A 13 12.87 -18.96 -32.77
N ALA A 14 13.23 -17.76 -33.25
CA ALA A 14 14.56 -17.18 -33.06
C ALA A 14 14.53 -15.96 -32.11
N GLY A 15 13.90 -16.09 -30.93
CA GLY A 15 13.79 -15.00 -29.95
C GLY A 15 14.13 -15.37 -28.50
N CYS A 16 14.51 -16.61 -28.21
CA CYS A 16 14.84 -17.07 -26.85
C CYS A 16 16.22 -17.74 -26.82
N ALA A 17 17.28 -17.01 -27.16
CA ALA A 17 18.65 -17.49 -27.00
C ALA A 17 19.66 -16.33 -26.91
N SER A 18 19.63 -15.61 -25.79
CA SER A 18 20.81 -14.84 -25.32
C SER A 18 20.67 -14.47 -23.85
N LEU A 19 20.84 -15.49 -23.00
CA LEU A 19 21.33 -15.31 -21.64
C LEU A 19 22.86 -15.24 -21.71
N PRO A 20 23.52 -14.14 -21.30
CA PRO A 20 24.88 -14.24 -20.81
C PRO A 20 24.84 -14.76 -19.38
N MET A 21 25.37 -15.97 -19.18
CA MET A 21 25.91 -16.36 -17.88
C MET A 21 26.98 -15.36 -17.49
N SER A 22 26.77 -14.67 -16.37
CA SER A 22 27.87 -14.19 -15.54
C SER A 22 27.69 -14.87 -14.19
N ASP A 23 28.53 -15.87 -13.96
CA ASP A 23 28.80 -16.41 -12.64
C ASP A 23 29.27 -15.29 -11.71
N THR A 24 28.40 -14.90 -10.79
CA THR A 24 28.79 -14.71 -9.40
C THR A 24 27.61 -15.11 -8.54
N ALA A 25 27.79 -16.21 -7.81
CA ALA A 25 26.95 -16.58 -6.69
C ALA A 25 26.69 -15.36 -5.81
N SER A 26 25.44 -14.91 -5.78
CA SER A 26 24.91 -14.04 -4.76
C SER A 26 23.58 -14.67 -4.40
N GLU A 27 23.57 -15.27 -3.21
CA GLU A 27 22.38 -15.78 -2.53
C GLU A 27 21.19 -14.85 -2.77
N PRO A 28 19.95 -15.37 -2.81
CA PRO A 28 18.81 -14.48 -2.69
C PRO A 28 19.04 -13.70 -1.41
N LYS A 29 19.37 -12.40 -1.53
CA LYS A 29 19.41 -11.49 -0.40
C LYS A 29 18.06 -11.67 0.23
N SER A 30 18.06 -12.39 1.35
CA SER A 30 16.97 -12.41 2.29
C SER A 30 16.58 -10.97 2.40
N PHE A 31 15.36 -10.65 1.97
CA PHE A 31 14.76 -9.40 2.31
C PHE A 31 14.75 -9.45 3.84
N ILE A 32 15.77 -8.88 4.45
CA ILE A 32 15.78 -8.63 5.88
C ILE A 32 14.72 -7.55 5.99
N GLN A 33 13.48 -8.03 6.07
CA GLN A 33 12.50 -7.52 6.99
C GLN A 33 13.28 -7.32 8.30
N ASN A 34 13.90 -6.14 8.44
CA ASN A 34 14.01 -5.50 9.73
C ASN A 34 12.58 -5.15 10.11
N THR A 35 11.75 -6.18 10.32
CA THR A 35 10.72 -6.13 11.32
C THR A 35 11.53 -5.92 12.58
N ILE A 36 11.73 -4.65 12.92
CA ILE A 36 12.05 -4.31 14.29
C ILE A 36 10.81 -4.78 15.02
N ILE A 37 10.81 -6.05 15.44
CA ILE A 37 9.98 -6.52 16.52
C ILE A 37 10.54 -5.75 17.70
N VAL A 38 10.07 -4.51 17.85
CA VAL A 38 10.14 -3.82 19.12
C VAL A 38 9.23 -4.67 19.99
N GLU A 39 9.81 -5.65 20.67
CA GLU A 39 9.19 -6.15 21.91
C GLU A 39 8.75 -4.89 22.65
N PRO A 40 7.47 -4.75 23.02
CA PRO A 40 7.06 -3.62 23.81
C PRO A 40 7.90 -3.70 25.07
N VAL A 41 8.92 -2.85 25.15
CA VAL A 41 9.71 -2.70 26.36
C VAL A 41 8.65 -2.32 27.38
N ARG A 42 8.35 -3.26 28.29
CA ARG A 42 7.60 -2.96 29.50
C ARG A 42 8.53 -2.09 30.33
N LEU A 43 8.64 -0.82 29.93
CA LEU A 43 9.23 0.24 30.71
C LEU A 43 8.52 0.19 32.06
N ALA A 44 9.32 0.04 33.10
CA ALA A 44 8.89 -0.15 34.47
C ALA A 44 7.68 0.73 34.78
N THR A 45 6.66 0.13 35.37
CA THR A 45 5.55 0.82 36.02
C THR A 45 6.12 1.76 37.06
N SER A 46 6.43 2.99 36.65
CA SER A 46 6.85 4.06 37.54
C SER A 46 5.56 4.74 37.97
N ASP A 47 5.07 4.42 39.16
CA ASP A 47 3.95 5.06 39.87
C ASP A 47 4.20 6.56 40.17
N SER A 48 4.95 7.27 39.31
CA SER A 48 5.53 8.58 39.60
C SER A 48 5.54 9.53 38.40
N CYS A 49 4.68 9.36 37.41
CA CYS A 49 4.42 10.40 36.41
C CYS A 49 3.14 11.16 36.82
N PRO A 50 3.24 12.29 37.54
CA PRO A 50 2.08 13.04 37.96
C PRO A 50 1.72 14.05 36.87
N SER A 51 0.81 13.67 35.99
CA SER A 51 -0.20 14.49 35.31
C SER A 51 -0.80 13.65 34.18
N ALA A 52 -2.08 13.82 33.88
CA ALA A 52 -2.73 13.22 32.71
C ALA A 52 -2.57 14.08 31.45
N GLU A 53 -1.82 15.18 31.54
CA GLU A 53 -1.66 16.15 30.46
C GLU A 53 -0.54 15.77 29.51
N LEU A 54 -0.79 15.92 28.21
CA LEU A 54 0.23 15.72 27.19
C LEU A 54 1.10 16.97 27.06
N ASP A 55 2.39 16.81 27.34
CA ASP A 55 3.42 17.82 27.16
C ASP A 55 4.50 17.34 26.17
N VAL A 56 5.24 18.27 25.58
CA VAL A 56 6.29 18.03 24.58
C VAL A 56 7.71 18.14 25.15
N SER A 57 7.87 18.38 26.45
CA SER A 57 9.21 18.40 27.06
C SER A 57 9.89 17.03 27.05
N ASP A 58 11.23 17.01 27.02
CA ASP A 58 12.10 15.82 27.05
C ASP A 58 12.09 15.06 28.40
N ARG A 59 10.91 14.87 28.98
CA ARG A 59 10.73 13.99 30.14
C ARG A 59 10.28 12.63 29.63
N LEU A 60 10.93 11.56 30.12
CA LEU A 60 10.53 10.18 29.82
C LEU A 60 9.03 9.92 30.11
N CYS A 61 8.47 10.58 31.13
CA CYS A 61 7.04 10.54 31.42
C CYS A 61 6.16 11.01 30.26
N ASN A 62 6.57 12.04 29.54
CA ASN A 62 5.80 12.60 28.43
C ASN A 62 5.77 11.64 27.25
N LEU A 63 6.90 11.03 26.91
CA LEU A 63 6.96 9.98 25.88
C LEU A 63 6.01 8.82 26.23
N TRP A 64 5.97 8.40 27.50
CA TRP A 64 5.08 7.36 27.95
C TRP A 64 3.60 7.77 27.86
N GLN A 65 3.26 9.02 28.20
CA GLN A 65 1.89 9.54 28.05
C GLN A 65 1.49 9.63 26.58
N TRP A 66 2.37 10.08 25.68
CA TRP A 66 2.12 10.10 24.24
C TRP A 66 1.93 8.70 23.66
N GLN A 67 2.73 7.74 24.10
CA GLN A 67 2.56 6.34 23.75
C GLN A 67 1.22 5.80 24.22
N THR A 68 0.82 6.10 25.46
CA THR A 68 -0.46 5.66 26.04
C THR A 68 -1.62 6.32 25.30
N TYR A 69 -1.52 7.61 24.96
CA TYR A 69 -2.51 8.31 24.15
C TYR A 69 -2.66 7.67 22.76
N LEU A 70 -1.55 7.34 22.09
CA LEU A 70 -1.58 6.69 20.78
C LEU A 70 -2.20 5.29 20.83
N GLN A 71 -1.92 4.52 21.89
CA GLN A 71 -2.54 3.21 22.11
C GLN A 71 -4.05 3.34 22.28
N ASN A 72 -4.50 4.21 23.18
CA ASN A 72 -5.92 4.48 23.39
C ASN A 72 -6.60 4.96 22.10
N LEU A 73 -5.93 5.81 21.33
CA LEU A 73 -6.42 6.32 20.06
C LEU A 73 -6.65 5.20 19.04
N TYR A 74 -5.84 4.14 19.04
CA TYR A 74 -5.98 3.00 18.12
C TYR A 74 -6.93 1.91 18.64
N ASP A 75 -7.19 1.87 19.95
CA ASP A 75 -8.12 0.92 20.57
C ASP A 75 -9.58 1.44 20.56
N GLU A 76 -9.78 2.77 20.52
CA GLU A 76 -11.10 3.40 20.45
C GLU A 76 -11.52 3.75 19.00
N PRO A 77 -12.81 3.64 18.64
CA PRO A 77 -13.29 4.11 17.34
C PRO A 77 -13.10 5.63 17.22
N ILE A 78 -12.84 6.13 15.99
CA ILE A 78 -12.55 7.55 15.72
C ILE A 78 -13.56 8.52 16.35
N THR A 79 -14.83 8.12 16.44
CA THR A 79 -15.92 8.97 16.99
C THR A 79 -15.80 9.24 18.48
N ASP A 80 -15.11 8.36 19.21
CA ASP A 80 -14.98 8.44 20.67
C ASP A 80 -13.61 8.94 21.11
N ALA A 81 -12.68 9.17 20.16
CA ALA A 81 -11.33 9.62 20.41
C ALA A 81 -11.31 10.91 21.25
N ARG A 82 -11.13 10.75 22.56
CA ARG A 82 -11.11 11.86 23.51
C ARG A 82 -9.86 12.70 23.25
N THR A 83 -10.03 14.01 23.11
CA THR A 83 -8.90 14.94 23.23
C THR A 83 -8.38 14.83 24.66
N ALA A 84 -7.17 14.32 24.85
CA ALA A 84 -6.56 14.36 26.17
C ALA A 84 -6.34 15.83 26.57
N THR A 85 -6.41 16.14 27.85
CA THR A 85 -6.16 17.50 28.34
C THR A 85 -4.75 17.95 27.95
N THR A 86 -4.65 19.12 27.33
CA THR A 86 -3.37 19.75 26.98
C THR A 86 -3.36 21.19 27.46
N GLU A 87 -2.21 21.66 27.92
CA GLU A 87 -2.00 23.07 28.26
C GLU A 87 -1.35 23.84 27.10
N SER A 88 -0.71 23.12 26.17
CA SER A 88 0.06 23.70 25.06
C SER A 88 -0.66 23.56 23.72
N GLU A 89 -0.66 24.63 22.93
CA GLU A 89 -1.15 24.65 21.55
C GLU A 89 -0.38 23.63 20.67
N VAL A 90 0.91 23.44 20.93
CA VAL A 90 1.74 22.45 20.23
C VAL A 90 1.25 21.03 20.52
N SER A 91 0.97 20.71 21.79
CA SER A 91 0.41 19.41 22.17
C SER A 91 -0.97 19.18 21.54
N LEU A 92 -1.80 20.22 21.46
CA LEU A 92 -3.10 20.13 20.80
C LEU A 92 -2.97 19.85 19.30
N GLN A 93 -2.04 20.55 18.61
CA GLN A 93 -1.77 20.31 17.20
C GLN A 93 -1.26 18.88 16.96
N LEU A 94 -0.33 18.39 17.80
CA LEU A 94 0.16 17.01 17.73
C LEU A 94 -0.97 15.98 17.92
N GLN A 95 -1.87 16.20 18.89
CA GLN A 95 -3.03 15.33 19.07
C GLN A 95 -3.92 15.27 17.82
N GLN A 96 -4.24 16.44 17.25
CA GLN A 96 -5.10 16.53 16.07
C GLN A 96 -4.46 15.86 14.86
N SER A 97 -3.16 16.07 14.65
CA SER A 97 -2.43 15.41 13.57
C SER A 97 -2.37 13.89 13.79
N LEU A 98 -2.11 13.41 15.01
CA LEU A 98 -2.15 11.97 15.32
C LEU A 98 -3.53 11.34 15.09
N GLN A 99 -4.62 12.03 15.43
CA GLN A 99 -5.99 11.56 15.15
C GLN A 99 -6.23 11.38 13.64
N LYS A 100 -5.69 12.27 12.80
CA LYS A 100 -5.73 12.12 11.34
C LYS A 100 -4.92 10.93 10.84
N LEU A 101 -3.91 10.49 11.60
CA LEU A 101 -3.13 9.28 11.33
C LEU A 101 -3.79 7.98 11.83
N HIS A 102 -5.05 8.02 12.27
CA HIS A 102 -5.77 6.81 12.68
C HIS A 102 -5.92 5.81 11.51
N PRO A 103 -5.75 4.49 11.73
CA PRO A 103 -5.78 3.48 10.66
C PRO A 103 -7.09 3.43 9.87
N GLU A 104 -8.22 3.75 10.52
CA GLU A 104 -9.53 3.80 9.86
C GLU A 104 -9.74 5.05 8.99
N GLN A 105 -8.85 6.06 9.08
CA GLN A 105 -8.96 7.25 8.26
C GLN A 105 -8.60 6.94 6.80
N PRO A 106 -9.24 7.59 5.82
CA PRO A 106 -8.85 7.50 4.43
C PRO A 106 -7.39 7.93 4.20
N ALA A 107 -6.72 7.36 3.18
CA ALA A 107 -5.31 7.64 2.88
C ALA A 107 -5.02 9.14 2.64
N ASN A 108 -5.95 9.88 2.04
CA ASN A 108 -5.84 11.32 1.85
C ASN A 108 -5.85 12.10 3.17
N VAL A 109 -6.64 11.68 4.16
CA VAL A 109 -6.68 12.29 5.49
C VAL A 109 -5.40 11.99 6.25
N GLN A 110 -4.92 10.74 6.19
CA GLN A 110 -3.66 10.35 6.80
C GLN A 110 -2.48 11.13 6.21
N ARG A 111 -2.46 11.38 4.90
CA ARG A 111 -1.42 12.20 4.24
C ARG A 111 -1.40 13.64 4.76
N VAL A 112 -2.57 14.26 4.93
CA VAL A 112 -2.67 15.60 5.52
C VAL A 112 -2.17 15.58 6.97
N GLY A 113 -2.53 14.55 7.75
CA GLY A 113 -2.00 14.36 9.10
C GLY A 113 -0.48 14.24 9.15
N LEU A 114 0.14 13.55 8.18
CA LEU A 114 1.60 13.42 8.07
C LEU A 114 2.27 14.76 7.75
N GLU A 115 1.70 15.53 6.83
CA GLU A 115 2.20 16.85 6.45
C GLU A 115 2.15 17.83 7.63
N GLU A 116 1.03 17.83 8.36
CA GLU A 116 0.87 18.64 9.58
C GLU A 116 1.82 18.21 10.69
N LEU A 117 1.93 16.90 10.96
CA LEU A 117 2.82 16.37 11.98
C LEU A 117 4.29 16.71 11.67
N ASN A 118 4.70 16.60 10.42
CA ASN A 118 6.05 17.00 9.97
C ASN A 118 6.33 18.50 10.20
N GLY A 119 5.30 19.34 10.11
CA GLY A 119 5.41 20.77 10.39
C GLY A 119 5.75 21.04 11.85
N VAL A 120 5.12 20.30 12.77
CA VAL A 120 5.30 20.48 14.21
C VAL A 120 6.57 19.80 14.72
N VAL A 121 6.85 18.57 14.26
CA VAL A 121 7.97 17.73 14.74
C VAL A 121 9.34 18.39 14.55
N LYS A 122 9.52 19.19 13.50
CA LYS A 122 10.77 19.93 13.24
C LYS A 122 11.13 20.95 14.31
N HIS A 123 10.19 21.30 15.18
CA HIS A 123 10.34 22.29 16.23
C HIS A 123 10.40 21.67 17.64
N LEU A 124 10.34 20.34 17.74
CA LEU A 124 10.42 19.61 19.00
C LEU A 124 11.86 19.28 19.38
N GLU A 125 12.07 19.00 20.67
CA GLU A 125 13.35 18.49 21.18
C GLU A 125 13.61 17.07 20.64
N ALA A 126 14.88 16.75 20.35
CA ALA A 126 15.28 15.55 19.63
C ALA A 126 14.62 14.23 20.09
N PRO A 127 14.59 13.85 21.38
CA PRO A 127 14.03 12.56 21.78
C PRO A 127 12.51 12.46 21.58
N VAL A 128 11.78 13.57 21.72
CA VAL A 128 10.34 13.62 21.43
C VAL A 128 10.13 13.63 19.91
N ALA A 129 10.93 14.42 19.19
CA ALA A 129 10.89 14.47 17.73
C ALA A 129 11.17 13.10 17.10
N ASP A 130 12.20 12.38 17.55
CA ASP A 130 12.60 11.07 17.06
C ASP A 130 11.49 10.03 17.24
N TRP A 131 10.79 10.07 18.37
CA TRP A 131 9.64 9.20 18.60
C TRP A 131 8.50 9.50 17.60
N PHE A 132 8.16 10.77 17.38
CA PHE A 132 7.16 11.13 16.37
C PHE A 132 7.61 10.79 14.94
N LEU A 133 8.90 10.91 14.61
CA LEU A 133 9.44 10.51 13.32
C LEU A 133 9.27 9.01 13.08
N LEU A 134 9.42 8.17 14.11
CA LEU A 134 9.14 6.74 14.02
C LEU A 134 7.66 6.48 13.69
N ILE A 135 6.74 7.16 14.39
CA ILE A 135 5.29 7.05 14.13
C ILE A 135 4.95 7.51 12.70
N MET A 136 5.55 8.62 12.26
CA MET A 136 5.39 9.12 10.89
C MET A 136 5.88 8.12 9.85
N GLY A 137 7.02 7.47 10.08
CA GLY A 137 7.55 6.45 9.17
C GLY A 137 6.60 5.27 9.00
N GLN A 138 6.03 4.78 10.10
CA GLN A 138 5.03 3.70 10.07
C GLN A 138 3.74 4.11 9.36
N ALA A 139 3.23 5.31 9.66
CA ALA A 139 2.03 5.83 9.02
C ALA A 139 2.23 6.10 7.51
N GLN A 140 3.41 6.61 7.10
CA GLN A 140 3.77 6.78 5.70
C GLN A 140 3.76 5.45 4.95
N GLN A 141 4.41 4.41 5.51
CA GLN A 141 4.41 3.08 4.91
C GLN A 141 2.99 2.53 4.73
N ARG A 142 2.11 2.77 5.71
CA ARG A 142 0.70 2.35 5.61
C ARG A 142 -0.03 3.09 4.49
N VAL A 143 0.14 4.41 4.36
CA VAL A 143 -0.45 5.20 3.27
C VAL A 143 0.04 4.69 1.91
N ASP A 144 1.34 4.38 1.78
CA ASP A 144 1.91 3.85 0.54
C ASP A 144 1.31 2.49 0.17
N LEU A 145 1.11 1.60 1.16
CA LEU A 145 0.44 0.32 0.95
C LEU A 145 -1.03 0.50 0.55
N MET A 146 -1.76 1.44 1.15
CA MET A 146 -3.14 1.75 0.77
C MET A 146 -3.23 2.24 -0.68
N ASN A 147 -2.30 3.08 -1.11
CA ASN A 147 -2.23 3.58 -2.49
C ASN A 147 -1.87 2.46 -3.48
N GLN A 148 -1.00 1.53 -3.11
CA GLN A 148 -0.71 0.34 -3.93
C GLN A 148 -1.94 -0.55 -4.07
N LEU A 149 -2.67 -0.78 -2.98
CA LEU A 149 -3.91 -1.57 -3.00
C LEU A 149 -4.98 -0.93 -3.87
N SER A 150 -5.16 0.40 -3.81
CA SER A 150 -6.12 1.09 -4.68
C SER A 150 -5.73 0.97 -6.16
N SER A 151 -4.45 1.16 -6.49
CA SER A 151 -3.95 1.00 -7.86
C SER A 151 -4.10 -0.43 -8.39
N LEU A 152 -3.83 -1.44 -7.56
CA LEU A 152 -4.05 -2.84 -7.90
C LEU A 152 -5.53 -3.12 -8.17
N ARG A 153 -6.43 -2.56 -7.35
CA ARG A 153 -7.88 -2.71 -7.53
C ARG A 153 -8.36 -2.10 -8.85
N GLU A 154 -7.88 -0.92 -9.21
CA GLU A 154 -8.18 -0.30 -10.52
C GLU A 154 -7.67 -1.15 -11.69
N THR A 155 -6.49 -1.75 -11.54
CA THR A 155 -5.92 -2.66 -12.53
C THR A 155 -6.80 -3.90 -12.71
N ILE A 156 -7.26 -4.51 -11.62
CA ILE A 156 -8.17 -5.67 -11.66
C ILE A 156 -9.47 -5.31 -12.40
N ILE A 157 -10.10 -4.19 -12.05
CA ILE A 157 -11.34 -3.74 -12.71
C ILE A 157 -11.12 -3.55 -14.22
N THR A 158 -9.99 -2.96 -14.59
CA THR A 158 -9.63 -2.75 -16.01
C THR A 158 -9.42 -4.08 -16.74
N GLN A 159 -8.76 -5.05 -16.09
CA GLN A 159 -8.56 -6.39 -16.66
C GLN A 159 -9.86 -7.17 -16.79
N GLU A 160 -10.76 -7.09 -15.81
CA GLU A 160 -12.09 -7.71 -15.86
C GLU A 160 -12.91 -7.15 -17.02
N GLN A 161 -12.90 -5.81 -17.20
CA GLN A 161 -13.58 -5.19 -18.34
C GLN A 161 -12.98 -5.62 -19.68
N SER A 162 -11.64 -5.73 -19.76
CA SER A 162 -10.97 -6.22 -20.98
C SER A 162 -11.33 -7.66 -21.30
N LEU A 163 -11.44 -8.53 -20.29
CA LEU A 163 -11.84 -9.92 -20.48
C LEU A 163 -13.29 -10.01 -20.98
N GLU A 164 -14.18 -9.17 -20.46
CA GLU A 164 -15.57 -9.14 -20.90
C GLU A 164 -15.69 -8.67 -22.36
N ASN A 165 -14.94 -7.64 -22.74
CA ASN A 165 -14.88 -7.19 -24.13
C ASN A 165 -14.36 -8.29 -25.07
N LEU A 166 -13.28 -8.99 -24.68
CA LEU A 166 -12.73 -10.10 -25.46
C LEU A 166 -13.71 -11.27 -25.60
N ARG A 167 -14.51 -11.56 -24.56
CA ARG A 167 -15.58 -12.57 -24.65
C ARG A 167 -16.66 -12.17 -25.64
N ALA A 168 -17.06 -10.90 -25.65
CA ALA A 168 -18.05 -10.39 -26.59
C ALA A 168 -17.54 -10.43 -28.04
N GLU A 169 -16.26 -10.09 -28.26
CA GLU A 169 -15.60 -10.19 -29.57
C GLU A 169 -15.52 -11.64 -30.04
N LEU A 170 -15.15 -12.57 -29.16
CA LEU A 170 -15.08 -14.00 -29.46
C LEU A 170 -16.45 -14.54 -29.85
N SER A 171 -17.50 -14.21 -29.08
CA SER A 171 -18.88 -14.60 -29.40
C SER A 171 -19.32 -14.08 -30.77
N THR A 172 -18.94 -12.85 -31.11
CA THR A 172 -19.23 -12.25 -32.42
C THR A 172 -18.47 -12.96 -33.55
N ALA A 173 -17.22 -13.35 -33.30
CA ALA A 173 -16.40 -14.07 -34.27
C ALA A 173 -16.94 -15.49 -34.51
N GLU A 174 -17.37 -16.19 -33.46
CA GLU A 174 -18.03 -17.50 -33.55
C GLU A 174 -19.30 -17.41 -34.40
N GLN A 175 -20.17 -16.43 -34.15
CA GLN A 175 -21.38 -16.21 -34.97
C GLN A 175 -21.06 -15.98 -36.46
N LYS A 176 -20.00 -15.23 -36.76
CA LYS A 176 -19.55 -15.02 -38.15
C LYS A 176 -19.03 -16.31 -38.77
N LEU A 177 -18.31 -17.13 -38.01
CA LEU A 177 -17.78 -18.41 -38.48
C LEU A 177 -18.91 -19.39 -38.77
N ASP A 178 -19.91 -19.48 -37.89
CA ASP A 178 -21.10 -20.29 -38.09
C ASP A 178 -21.87 -19.87 -39.35
N ALA A 179 -22.07 -18.56 -39.54
CA ALA A 179 -22.73 -18.02 -40.74
C ALA A 179 -21.95 -18.32 -42.03
N LEU A 180 -20.62 -18.21 -42.01
CA LEU A 180 -19.78 -18.58 -43.17
C LEU A 180 -19.86 -20.08 -43.47
N THR A 181 -19.87 -20.91 -42.42
CA THR A 181 -19.98 -22.37 -42.56
C THR A 181 -21.34 -22.76 -43.15
N GLU A 182 -22.43 -22.08 -42.74
CA GLU A 182 -23.77 -22.27 -43.32
C GLU A 182 -23.81 -21.87 -44.79
N ILE A 183 -23.19 -20.75 -45.17
CA ILE A 183 -23.07 -20.32 -46.58
C ILE A 183 -22.28 -21.35 -47.39
N GLU A 184 -21.18 -21.89 -46.85
CA GLU A 184 -20.35 -22.88 -47.53
C GLU A 184 -21.13 -24.19 -47.77
N GLN A 185 -21.93 -24.64 -46.81
CA GLN A 185 -22.86 -25.76 -47.00
C GLN A 185 -23.89 -25.49 -48.11
N GLN A 186 -24.52 -24.31 -48.10
CA GLN A 186 -25.51 -23.95 -49.12
C GLN A 186 -24.91 -23.89 -50.53
N LEU A 187 -23.64 -23.48 -50.66
CA LEU A 187 -22.92 -23.47 -51.94
C LEU A 187 -22.46 -24.86 -52.39
N GLY A 188 -22.10 -25.74 -51.45
CA GLY A 188 -21.70 -27.13 -51.74
C GLY A 188 -22.85 -28.04 -52.17
N ASP A 189 -24.07 -27.77 -51.70
CA ASP A 189 -25.30 -28.51 -52.03
C ASP A 189 -26.04 -27.95 -53.27
N ALA A 190 -25.51 -26.90 -53.91
CA ALA A 190 -26.05 -26.38 -55.16
C ALA A 190 -25.69 -27.30 -56.35
N PRO A 191 -26.68 -27.86 -57.09
CA PRO A 191 -26.47 -28.84 -58.16
C PRO A 191 -25.85 -28.29 -59.44
#